data_AF-A0A387B3G5-F1
#
_entry.id   AF-A0A387B3G5-F1
#
_cell.length_a   1.000
_cell.length_b   1.000
_cell.length_c   1.000
_cell.angle_alpha   90.00
_cell.angle_beta   90.00
_cell.angle_gamma   90.00
#
_symmetry.space_group_name_H-M   'P 1'
#
loop_
_entity.id
_entity.type
_entity.pdbx_description
1 polymer ?
#
loop_
_entity_poly.entity_id
_entity_poly.type
_entity_poly.pdbx_seq_one_letter_code
_entity_poly.pdbx_strand_id
1 'polypeptide(L)'
;MRNSINPLVFYLFFILVIGCLIFSDYQQHRQVEVQAEKEVQVEKTETTIETSEVEENKVIEDRLATMTLEEKVGQLFWARVPSDHQIENLQSYHLSGYILFGRDFEGRSIEDIKALTKGYQAAAKIPLLIGSDEEGGAVTRISSILETPFQSPMTLYHQGGMEAVLSDTKQKAELLKSVGINAGLFPVADLARDRSAFIYDRTIGQDAQTTASYVQQVVEELKKSKVGSTLKHFPGYGDNGDSHTAIIQDNRSLDELRQADFLPFQAGIDAGADSVLVSHNILSKIDTVPSSISPKITNLLRKELHFKGVIMTDDLDMAGLADFVSQEEAAFQVIVAGNDLILGSSYQTQIPYLLKKISSGELTEERIDESVRRILTWKYDLGLLGATQ
;
A
#
# COMPACT_ATOMS: atom_id res chain seq x y z
N MET A 1 79.54 -29.65 20.19
CA MET A 1 78.76 -29.21 21.38
C MET A 1 77.30 -29.41 21.06
N ARG A 2 76.65 -30.34 21.75
CA ARG A 2 75.27 -30.77 21.50
C ARG A 2 74.37 -29.93 22.41
N ASN A 3 73.75 -28.88 21.89
CA ASN A 3 72.86 -28.02 22.68
C ASN A 3 71.63 -28.84 23.10
N SER A 4 71.56 -29.24 24.37
CA SER A 4 70.38 -29.89 24.94
C SER A 4 69.30 -28.85 25.17
N ILE A 5 68.22 -28.91 24.40
CA ILE A 5 67.01 -28.12 24.66
C ILE A 5 66.47 -28.52 26.03
N ASN A 6 66.17 -27.53 26.88
CA ASN A 6 65.64 -27.77 28.22
C ASN A 6 64.28 -28.50 28.08
N PRO A 7 64.10 -29.70 28.66
CA PRO A 7 62.86 -30.48 28.54
C PRO A 7 61.63 -29.67 28.97
N LEU A 8 61.78 -28.73 29.92
CA LEU A 8 60.71 -27.83 30.35
C LEU A 8 60.14 -26.98 29.21
N VAL A 9 61.02 -26.47 28.32
CA VAL A 9 60.63 -25.65 27.15
C VAL A 9 59.91 -26.51 26.12
N PHE A 10 60.31 -27.77 25.97
CA PHE A 10 59.67 -28.73 25.07
C PHE A 10 58.26 -29.11 25.56
N TYR A 11 58.08 -29.32 26.87
CA TYR A 11 56.76 -29.58 27.46
C TYR A 11 55.84 -28.36 27.37
N LEU A 12 56.36 -27.15 27.59
CA LEU A 12 55.57 -25.92 27.49
C LEU A 12 55.08 -25.68 26.05
N PHE A 13 55.94 -25.93 25.06
CA PHE A 13 55.56 -25.89 23.65
C PHE A 13 54.46 -26.91 23.32
N PHE A 14 54.59 -28.15 23.79
CA PHE A 14 53.56 -29.18 23.57
C PHE A 14 52.22 -28.85 24.23
N ILE A 15 52.23 -28.31 25.46
CA ILE A 15 51.00 -27.86 26.14
C ILE A 15 50.33 -26.72 25.37
N LEU A 16 51.11 -25.78 24.82
CA LEU A 16 50.59 -24.66 24.06
C LEU A 16 50.01 -25.12 22.71
N VAL A 17 50.66 -26.06 22.03
CA VAL A 17 50.15 -26.69 20.79
C VAL A 17 48.86 -27.47 21.07
N ILE A 18 48.81 -28.28 22.14
CA ILE A 18 47.60 -29.01 22.53
C ILE A 18 46.47 -28.05 22.89
N GLY A 19 46.77 -26.97 23.63
CA GLY A 19 45.80 -25.91 23.95
C GLY A 19 45.25 -25.22 22.71
N CYS A 20 46.09 -24.91 21.72
CA CYS A 20 45.67 -24.36 20.43
C CYS A 20 44.79 -25.34 19.64
N LEU A 21 45.11 -26.64 19.65
CA LEU A 21 44.30 -27.66 18.98
C LEU A 21 42.92 -27.82 19.63
N ILE A 22 42.84 -27.87 20.97
CA ILE A 22 41.57 -27.93 21.71
C ILE A 22 40.75 -26.66 21.48
N PHE A 23 41.39 -25.48 21.47
CA PHE A 23 40.70 -24.23 21.19
C PHE A 23 40.17 -24.17 19.75
N SER A 24 40.95 -24.64 18.78
CA SER A 24 40.51 -24.74 17.38
C SER A 24 39.33 -25.70 17.21
N ASP A 25 39.38 -26.87 17.85
CA ASP A 25 38.31 -27.87 17.84
C ASP A 25 37.03 -27.34 18.50
N TYR A 26 37.17 -26.62 19.62
CA TYR A 26 36.06 -25.93 20.28
C TYR A 26 35.42 -24.84 19.41
N GLN A 27 36.23 -24.03 18.71
CA GLN A 27 35.70 -23.02 17.78
C GLN A 27 34.98 -23.66 16.59
N GLN A 28 35.52 -24.77 16.06
CA GLN A 28 34.90 -25.49 14.95
C GLN A 28 33.56 -26.12 15.36
N HIS A 29 33.50 -26.78 16.52
CA HIS A 29 32.24 -27.31 17.07
C HIS A 29 31.20 -26.21 17.28
N ARG A 30 31.60 -25.06 17.84
CA ARG A 30 30.70 -23.93 18.06
C ARG A 30 30.18 -23.32 16.75
N GLN A 31 30.99 -23.28 15.69
CA GLN A 31 30.53 -22.82 14.38
C GLN A 31 29.50 -23.78 13.76
N VAL A 32 29.69 -25.09 13.91
CA VAL A 32 28.74 -26.10 13.43
C VAL A 32 27.40 -26.01 14.17
N GLU A 33 27.41 -25.82 15.50
CA GLU A 33 26.19 -25.61 16.29
C GLU A 33 25.43 -24.35 15.86
N VAL A 34 26.13 -23.22 15.70
CA VAL A 34 25.52 -21.95 15.25
C VAL A 34 24.95 -22.06 13.84
N GLN A 35 25.59 -22.82 12.96
CA GLN A 35 25.08 -23.06 11.61
C GLN A 35 23.83 -23.95 11.63
N ALA A 36 23.83 -25.03 12.42
CA ALA A 36 22.67 -25.89 12.59
C ALA A 36 21.46 -25.14 13.20
N GLU A 37 21.70 -24.26 14.19
CA GLU A 37 20.63 -23.40 14.75
C GLU A 37 20.04 -22.45 13.71
N LYS A 38 20.88 -21.87 12.82
CA LYS A 38 20.40 -21.02 11.73
C LYS A 38 19.59 -21.80 10.71
N GLU A 39 20.04 -22.99 10.32
CA GLU A 39 19.32 -23.85 9.36
C GLU A 39 17.94 -24.24 9.91
N VAL A 40 17.85 -24.63 11.19
CA VAL A 40 16.57 -24.94 11.85
C VAL A 40 15.66 -23.71 11.95
N GLN A 41 16.20 -22.51 12.16
CA GLN A 41 15.39 -21.27 12.17
C GLN A 41 14.86 -20.92 10.77
N VAL A 42 15.67 -21.09 9.72
CA VAL A 42 15.23 -20.85 8.33
C VAL A 42 14.13 -21.82 7.96
N GLU A 43 14.31 -23.12 8.20
CA GLU A 43 13.31 -24.16 7.89
C GLU A 43 11.99 -23.92 8.65
N LYS A 44 12.07 -23.52 9.92
CA LYS A 44 10.88 -23.18 10.72
C LYS A 44 10.15 -21.94 10.19
N THR A 45 10.89 -20.91 9.79
CA THR A 45 10.32 -19.70 9.17
C THR A 45 9.67 -20.01 7.82
N GLU A 46 10.33 -20.75 6.94
CA GLU A 46 9.77 -21.18 5.64
C GLU A 46 8.50 -22.01 5.83
N THR A 47 8.52 -23.00 6.74
CA THR A 47 7.33 -23.80 7.06
C THR A 47 6.18 -22.92 7.59
N THR A 48 6.49 -21.93 8.43
CA THR A 48 5.47 -21.05 9.01
C THR A 48 4.85 -20.16 7.92
N ILE A 49 5.68 -19.60 7.04
CA ILE A 49 5.23 -18.79 5.90
C ILE A 49 4.33 -19.63 4.98
N GLU A 50 4.77 -20.82 4.57
CA GLU A 50 3.96 -21.71 3.73
C GLU A 50 2.62 -22.06 4.38
N THR A 51 2.60 -22.38 5.68
CA THR A 51 1.34 -22.67 6.37
C THR A 51 0.41 -21.46 6.46
N SER A 52 0.96 -20.26 6.68
CA SER A 52 0.16 -19.03 6.72
C SER A 52 -0.39 -18.64 5.35
N GLU A 53 0.40 -18.80 4.28
CA GLU A 53 -0.03 -18.52 2.91
C GLU A 53 -1.12 -19.51 2.46
N VAL A 54 -1.02 -20.78 2.85
CA VAL A 54 -2.08 -21.77 2.56
C VAL A 54 -3.37 -21.44 3.31
N GLU A 55 -3.29 -21.01 4.57
CA GLU A 55 -4.46 -20.60 5.36
C GLU A 55 -5.10 -19.34 4.79
N GLU A 56 -4.31 -18.31 4.50
CA GLU A 56 -4.76 -17.08 3.84
C GLU A 56 -5.48 -17.40 2.54
N ASN A 57 -4.81 -18.08 1.61
CA ASN A 57 -5.38 -18.41 0.30
C ASN A 57 -6.71 -19.16 0.44
N LYS A 58 -6.80 -20.08 1.40
CA LYS A 58 -8.05 -20.79 1.67
C LYS A 58 -9.17 -19.84 2.12
N VAL A 59 -8.90 -18.95 3.08
CA VAL A 59 -9.89 -17.96 3.56
C VAL A 59 -10.36 -17.06 2.42
N ILE A 60 -9.44 -16.62 1.55
CA ILE A 60 -9.76 -15.76 0.41
C ILE A 60 -10.62 -16.51 -0.62
N GLU A 61 -10.22 -17.70 -1.06
CA GLU A 61 -10.95 -18.48 -2.06
C GLU A 61 -12.31 -18.93 -1.53
N ASP A 62 -12.42 -19.40 -0.28
CA ASP A 62 -13.69 -19.81 0.32
C ASP A 62 -14.68 -18.64 0.36
N ARG A 63 -14.21 -17.43 0.72
CA ARG A 63 -15.06 -16.24 0.69
C ARG A 63 -15.45 -15.87 -0.74
N LEU A 64 -14.49 -15.79 -1.67
CA LEU A 64 -14.74 -15.45 -3.06
C LEU A 64 -15.76 -16.40 -3.72
N ALA A 65 -15.68 -17.70 -3.45
CA ALA A 65 -16.58 -18.71 -3.99
C ALA A 65 -18.03 -18.58 -3.49
N THR A 66 -18.25 -17.93 -2.34
CA THR A 66 -19.59 -17.70 -1.76
C THR A 66 -20.20 -16.36 -2.13
N MET A 67 -19.44 -15.47 -2.78
CA MET A 67 -19.92 -14.15 -3.16
C MET A 67 -20.80 -14.21 -4.40
N THR A 68 -21.88 -13.43 -4.42
CA THR A 68 -22.65 -13.20 -5.66
C THR A 68 -21.88 -12.29 -6.61
N LEU A 69 -22.28 -12.27 -7.88
CA LEU A 69 -21.67 -11.37 -8.87
C LEU A 69 -21.82 -9.90 -8.46
N GLU A 70 -22.98 -9.50 -7.91
CA GLU A 70 -23.22 -8.15 -7.40
C GLU A 70 -22.29 -7.80 -6.24
N GLU A 71 -22.04 -8.75 -5.34
CA GLU A 71 -21.07 -8.57 -4.25
C GLU A 71 -19.66 -8.40 -4.81
N LYS A 72 -19.25 -9.24 -5.77
CA LYS A 72 -17.95 -9.15 -6.43
C LYS A 72 -17.75 -7.80 -7.13
N VAL A 73 -18.73 -7.36 -7.92
CA VAL A 73 -18.68 -6.06 -8.60
C VAL A 73 -18.71 -4.90 -7.59
N GLY A 74 -19.51 -5.00 -6.53
CA GLY A 74 -19.56 -4.01 -5.45
C GLY A 74 -18.21 -3.82 -4.75
N GLN A 75 -17.46 -4.90 -4.55
CA GLN A 75 -16.12 -4.85 -3.94
C GLN A 75 -15.09 -4.10 -4.79
N LEU A 76 -15.36 -3.81 -6.07
CA LEU A 76 -14.49 -2.99 -6.90
C LEU A 76 -14.59 -1.49 -6.57
N PHE A 77 -15.50 -1.07 -5.69
CA PHE A 77 -15.74 0.35 -5.41
C PHE A 77 -15.34 0.73 -3.98
N TRP A 78 -14.41 1.67 -3.87
CA TRP A 78 -14.08 2.37 -2.64
C TRP A 78 -14.66 3.79 -2.70
N ALA A 79 -15.86 3.93 -2.17
CA ALA A 79 -16.66 5.11 -2.44
C ALA A 79 -16.29 6.28 -1.53
N ARG A 80 -16.46 7.51 -2.02
CA ARG A 80 -16.63 8.65 -1.10
C ARG A 80 -17.88 8.43 -0.25
N VAL A 81 -17.85 8.83 1.01
CA VAL A 81 -19.06 8.78 1.88
C VAL A 81 -20.17 9.62 1.23
N PRO A 82 -21.33 9.06 0.84
CA PRO A 82 -22.41 9.84 0.24
C PRO A 82 -23.07 10.77 1.27
N SER A 83 -23.72 11.84 0.80
CA SER A 83 -24.42 12.79 1.67
C SER A 83 -25.66 12.19 2.35
N ASP A 84 -26.30 11.23 1.69
CA ASP A 84 -27.47 10.51 2.16
C ASP A 84 -27.31 9.01 1.90
N HIS A 85 -28.21 8.21 2.47
CA HIS A 85 -28.28 6.76 2.25
C HIS A 85 -26.97 5.99 2.52
N GLN A 86 -26.13 6.47 3.43
CA GLN A 86 -24.80 5.92 3.70
C GLN A 86 -24.85 4.44 4.09
N ILE A 87 -25.81 4.05 4.93
CA ILE A 87 -25.96 2.68 5.42
C ILE A 87 -26.65 1.82 4.37
N GLU A 88 -27.71 2.33 3.76
CA GLU A 88 -28.48 1.63 2.74
C GLU A 88 -27.62 1.32 1.51
N ASN A 89 -26.72 2.24 1.11
CA ASN A 89 -25.82 2.03 -0.02
C ASN A 89 -24.79 0.93 0.26
N LEU A 90 -24.25 0.82 1.48
CA LEU A 90 -23.37 -0.29 1.85
C LEU A 90 -24.08 -1.65 1.74
N GLN A 91 -25.35 -1.68 2.14
CA GLN A 91 -26.17 -2.91 2.10
C GLN A 91 -26.60 -3.27 0.67
N SER A 92 -26.87 -2.28 -0.17
CA SER A 92 -27.43 -2.48 -1.51
C SER A 92 -26.37 -2.70 -2.58
N TYR A 93 -25.22 -2.01 -2.46
CA TYR A 93 -24.15 -2.04 -3.47
C TYR A 93 -22.94 -2.85 -3.04
N HIS A 94 -22.91 -3.36 -1.80
CA HIS A 94 -21.84 -4.22 -1.29
C HIS A 94 -20.44 -3.62 -1.53
N LEU A 95 -20.29 -2.33 -1.26
CA LEU A 95 -19.07 -1.57 -1.53
C LEU A 95 -17.86 -2.17 -0.80
N SER A 96 -16.67 -1.98 -1.37
CA SER A 96 -15.41 -2.34 -0.68
C SER A 96 -15.25 -1.57 0.63
N GLY A 97 -15.75 -0.33 0.64
CA GLY A 97 -15.90 0.51 1.82
C GLY A 97 -16.01 1.98 1.48
N TYR A 98 -15.66 2.82 2.45
CA TYR A 98 -15.76 4.28 2.32
C TYR A 98 -14.42 4.98 2.56
N ILE A 99 -14.27 6.13 1.90
CA ILE A 99 -13.18 7.07 2.10
C ILE A 99 -13.75 8.34 2.72
N LEU A 100 -13.20 8.71 3.87
CA LEU A 100 -13.60 9.90 4.62
C LEU A 100 -12.77 11.10 4.14
N PHE A 101 -13.48 12.15 3.73
CA PHE A 101 -12.95 13.46 3.32
C PHE A 101 -13.19 14.51 4.41
N GLY A 102 -12.67 15.73 4.22
CA GLY A 102 -12.73 16.78 5.25
C GLY A 102 -14.15 17.03 5.78
N ARG A 103 -15.15 17.05 4.89
CA ARG A 103 -16.57 17.22 5.25
C ARG A 103 -17.08 16.18 6.26
N ASP A 104 -16.49 14.99 6.27
CA ASP A 104 -16.93 13.89 7.14
C ASP A 104 -16.42 14.08 8.57
N PHE A 105 -15.45 14.97 8.79
CA PHE A 105 -14.90 15.34 10.09
C PHE A 105 -15.43 16.68 10.62
N GLU A 106 -15.98 17.54 9.75
CA GLU A 106 -16.47 18.86 10.14
C GLU A 106 -17.50 18.80 11.29
N GLY A 107 -17.19 19.50 12.38
CA GLY A 107 -18.06 19.60 13.56
C GLY A 107 -18.17 18.33 14.40
N ARG A 108 -17.31 17.33 14.17
CA ARG A 108 -17.34 16.04 14.89
C ARG A 108 -16.18 15.90 15.87
N SER A 109 -16.43 15.14 16.94
CA SER A 109 -15.39 14.66 17.87
C SER A 109 -14.76 13.35 17.38
N ILE A 110 -13.64 12.95 18.00
CA ILE A 110 -13.03 11.64 17.79
C ILE A 110 -14.01 10.50 18.09
N GLU A 111 -14.82 10.65 19.14
CA GLU A 111 -15.87 9.72 19.52
C GLU A 111 -16.96 9.61 18.45
N ASP A 112 -17.34 10.71 17.82
CA ASP A 112 -18.33 10.72 16.73
C ASP A 112 -17.80 9.96 15.50
N ILE A 113 -16.53 10.16 15.14
CA ILE A 113 -15.91 9.42 14.01
C ILE A 113 -15.86 7.93 14.33
N LYS A 114 -15.45 7.56 15.55
CA LYS A 114 -15.42 6.17 15.98
C LYS A 114 -16.80 5.51 15.96
N ALA A 115 -17.84 6.22 16.38
CA ALA A 115 -19.21 5.73 16.31
C ALA A 115 -19.68 5.58 14.85
N LEU A 116 -19.34 6.53 13.99
CA LEU A 116 -19.68 6.54 12.57
C LEU A 116 -19.07 5.33 11.82
N THR A 117 -17.75 5.15 11.92
CA THR A 117 -17.04 4.05 11.24
C THR A 117 -17.48 2.68 11.77
N LYS A 118 -17.76 2.57 13.08
CA LYS A 118 -18.36 1.35 13.66
C LYS A 118 -19.74 1.06 13.07
N GLY A 119 -20.56 2.10 12.85
CA GLY A 119 -21.86 1.98 12.19
C GLY A 119 -21.72 1.45 10.76
N TYR A 120 -20.76 1.98 9.99
CA TYR A 120 -20.46 1.49 8.63
C TYR A 120 -20.03 0.02 8.63
N GLN A 121 -19.10 -0.37 9.51
CA GLN A 121 -18.67 -1.77 9.60
C GLN A 121 -19.82 -2.70 9.98
N ALA A 122 -20.68 -2.29 10.92
CA ALA A 122 -21.82 -3.10 11.34
C ALA A 122 -22.90 -3.28 10.25
N ALA A 123 -22.99 -2.36 9.30
CA ALA A 123 -23.94 -2.43 8.19
C ALA A 123 -23.47 -3.33 7.04
N ALA A 124 -22.16 -3.57 6.93
CA ALA A 124 -21.58 -4.27 5.80
C ALA A 124 -21.55 -5.79 5.99
N LYS A 125 -21.93 -6.54 4.94
CA LYS A 125 -21.82 -8.01 4.92
C LYS A 125 -20.37 -8.48 4.79
N ILE A 126 -19.57 -7.73 4.04
CA ILE A 126 -18.13 -7.94 3.87
C ILE A 126 -17.43 -6.80 4.60
N PRO A 127 -16.49 -7.07 5.53
CA PRO A 127 -15.78 -6.03 6.27
C PRO A 127 -15.21 -4.95 5.36
N LEU A 128 -15.34 -3.68 5.75
CA LEU A 128 -15.03 -2.53 4.90
C LEU A 128 -13.57 -2.09 5.01
N LEU A 129 -13.01 -1.64 3.89
CA LEU A 129 -11.88 -0.71 3.88
C LEU A 129 -12.43 0.69 4.21
N ILE A 130 -12.05 1.25 5.35
CA ILE A 130 -12.39 2.62 5.73
C ILE A 130 -11.11 3.44 5.64
N GLY A 131 -11.08 4.36 4.67
CA GLY A 131 -9.87 5.09 4.31
C GLY A 131 -9.91 6.58 4.54
N SER A 132 -8.73 7.21 4.53
CA SER A 132 -8.58 8.66 4.56
C SER A 132 -7.19 9.12 4.11
N ASP A 133 -7.11 10.32 3.54
CA ASP A 133 -5.86 11.00 3.17
C ASP A 133 -5.27 11.79 4.36
N GLU A 134 -4.62 11.09 5.28
CA GLU A 134 -3.90 11.73 6.39
C GLU A 134 -2.39 11.82 6.11
N GLU A 135 -1.99 12.49 5.03
CA GLU A 135 -0.56 12.63 4.70
C GLU A 135 0.19 13.43 5.78
N GLY A 136 -0.45 14.48 6.29
CA GLY A 136 0.15 15.51 7.12
C GLY A 136 0.40 16.80 6.33
N GLY A 137 0.51 17.93 7.02
CA GLY A 137 0.73 19.23 6.37
C GLY A 137 -0.48 19.69 5.55
N ALA A 138 -0.29 19.87 4.23
CA ALA A 138 -1.34 20.42 3.37
C ALA A 138 -2.49 19.45 3.09
N VAL A 139 -2.27 18.14 3.25
CA VAL A 139 -3.29 17.11 3.01
C VAL A 139 -3.55 16.35 4.30
N THR A 140 -4.59 16.80 4.99
CA THR A 140 -5.08 16.18 6.22
C THR A 140 -6.61 16.10 6.20
N ARG A 141 -7.16 15.22 7.02
CA ARG A 141 -8.59 15.05 7.26
C ARG A 141 -8.86 15.06 8.76
N ILE A 142 -8.47 14.00 9.48
CA ILE A 142 -8.70 13.88 10.92
C ILE A 142 -7.95 14.95 11.72
N SER A 143 -6.81 15.47 11.22
CA SER A 143 -6.11 16.60 11.86
C SER A 143 -7.00 17.83 12.09
N SER A 144 -8.07 18.02 11.32
CA SER A 144 -9.00 19.16 11.48
C SER A 144 -9.73 19.17 12.84
N ILE A 145 -9.79 18.03 13.52
CA ILE A 145 -10.46 17.86 14.82
C ILE A 145 -9.46 17.57 15.95
N LEU A 146 -8.16 17.72 15.68
CA LEU A 146 -7.08 17.57 16.67
C LEU A 146 -6.63 18.93 17.19
N GLU A 147 -6.11 18.95 18.43
CA GLU A 147 -5.48 20.13 18.99
C GLU A 147 -4.18 20.49 18.26
N THR A 148 -3.38 19.48 17.89
CA THR A 148 -2.17 19.63 17.08
C THR A 148 -2.30 18.77 15.82
N PRO A 149 -2.32 19.38 14.62
CA PRO A 149 -2.41 18.64 13.37
C PRO A 149 -1.08 17.93 13.06
N PHE A 150 -1.14 16.85 12.28
CA PHE A 150 0.06 16.16 11.79
C PHE A 150 0.84 17.07 10.83
N GLN A 151 2.16 17.10 10.98
CA GLN A 151 3.04 17.93 10.16
C GLN A 151 3.32 17.28 8.80
N SER A 152 3.78 18.06 7.81
CA SER A 152 4.15 17.49 6.51
C SER A 152 5.36 16.55 6.63
N PRO A 153 5.48 15.51 5.79
CA PRO A 153 6.65 14.64 5.76
C PRO A 153 7.97 15.40 5.62
N MET A 154 8.00 16.43 4.75
CA MET A 154 9.16 17.31 4.57
C MET A 154 9.54 18.02 5.87
N THR A 155 8.56 18.56 6.60
CA THR A 155 8.81 19.27 7.87
C THR A 155 9.38 18.34 8.92
N LEU A 156 8.76 17.16 9.10
CA LEU A 156 9.21 16.14 10.06
C LEU A 156 10.64 15.70 9.76
N TYR A 157 10.92 15.39 8.50
CA TYR A 157 12.25 14.95 8.07
C TYR A 157 13.32 16.03 8.30
N HIS A 158 13.00 17.30 8.04
CA HIS A 158 13.92 18.40 8.32
C HIS A 158 14.19 18.60 9.82
N GLN A 159 13.20 18.37 10.67
CA GLN A 159 13.34 18.57 12.11
C GLN A 159 14.09 17.44 12.82
N GLY A 160 13.89 16.19 12.40
CA GLY A 160 14.44 15.03 13.11
C GLY A 160 14.71 13.80 12.25
N GLY A 161 14.81 13.97 10.92
CA GLY A 161 15.06 12.88 9.99
C GLY A 161 13.99 11.79 10.02
N MET A 162 14.40 10.55 9.70
CA MET A 162 13.48 9.41 9.70
C MET A 162 12.89 9.08 11.07
N GLU A 163 13.58 9.38 12.17
CA GLU A 163 13.06 9.11 13.52
C GLU A 163 11.79 9.92 13.80
N ALA A 164 11.80 11.22 13.45
CA ALA A 164 10.61 12.07 13.58
C ALA A 164 9.47 11.61 12.68
N VAL A 165 9.77 11.22 11.43
CA VAL A 165 8.78 10.67 10.49
C VAL A 165 8.14 9.40 11.03
N LEU A 166 8.92 8.46 11.55
CA LEU A 166 8.39 7.18 12.05
C LEU A 166 7.59 7.35 13.33
N SER A 167 8.02 8.26 14.21
CA SER A 167 7.25 8.64 15.39
C SER A 167 5.89 9.23 15.03
N ASP A 168 5.82 10.12 14.04
CA ASP A 168 4.57 10.68 13.51
C ASP A 168 3.70 9.59 12.87
N THR A 169 4.30 8.77 12.00
CA THR A 169 3.61 7.67 11.29
C THR A 169 2.94 6.72 12.26
N LYS A 170 3.64 6.33 13.33
CA LYS A 170 3.10 5.45 14.36
C LYS A 170 1.92 6.08 15.10
N GLN A 171 2.08 7.33 15.57
CA GLN A 171 1.00 8.05 16.27
C GLN A 171 -0.24 8.22 15.39
N LYS A 172 -0.02 8.56 14.12
CA LYS A 172 -1.06 8.67 13.10
C LYS A 172 -1.77 7.34 12.88
N ALA A 173 -1.03 6.25 12.69
CA ALA A 173 -1.61 4.92 12.50
C ALA A 173 -2.43 4.47 13.72
N GLU A 174 -1.92 4.69 14.94
CA GLU A 174 -2.64 4.40 16.19
C GLU A 174 -3.94 5.19 16.29
N LEU A 175 -3.91 6.50 15.96
CA LEU A 175 -5.10 7.34 15.98
C LEU A 175 -6.13 6.88 14.94
N LEU A 176 -5.74 6.70 13.67
CA LEU A 176 -6.64 6.27 12.60
C LEU A 176 -7.32 4.95 12.97
N LYS A 177 -6.53 3.98 13.44
CA LYS A 177 -7.04 2.68 13.89
C LYS A 177 -8.00 2.80 15.07
N SER A 178 -7.73 3.71 16.02
CA SER A 178 -8.59 3.92 17.20
C SER A 178 -10.02 4.37 16.86
N VAL A 179 -10.18 5.04 15.70
CA VAL A 179 -11.46 5.50 15.15
C VAL A 179 -11.96 4.63 14.00
N GLY A 180 -11.37 3.46 13.78
CA GLY A 180 -11.83 2.50 12.77
C GLY A 180 -11.46 2.81 11.32
N ILE A 181 -10.57 3.78 11.08
CA ILE A 181 -9.93 4.00 9.77
C ILE A 181 -8.78 2.99 9.68
N ASN A 182 -8.84 2.09 8.69
CA ASN A 182 -7.94 0.94 8.57
C ASN A 182 -7.07 0.97 7.31
N ALA A 183 -7.25 1.93 6.40
CA ALA A 183 -6.42 2.10 5.21
C ALA A 183 -6.04 3.57 4.99
N GLY A 184 -4.75 3.88 5.09
CA GLY A 184 -4.20 5.19 4.79
C GLY A 184 -3.93 5.36 3.31
N LEU A 185 -4.36 6.49 2.75
CA LEU A 185 -3.94 6.91 1.41
C LEU A 185 -2.58 7.63 1.51
N PHE A 186 -1.55 6.96 2.03
CA PHE A 186 -0.18 7.46 2.19
C PHE A 186 0.79 6.28 2.38
N PRO A 187 2.12 6.43 2.16
CA PRO A 187 2.87 7.65 1.87
C PRO A 187 2.77 8.14 0.41
N VAL A 188 3.00 9.46 0.24
CA VAL A 188 3.37 10.02 -1.07
C VAL A 188 4.77 9.52 -1.44
N ALA A 189 4.87 8.86 -2.59
CA ALA A 189 6.09 8.32 -3.17
C ALA A 189 6.65 9.21 -4.30
N ASP A 190 5.96 10.31 -4.61
CA ASP A 190 6.33 11.24 -5.66
C ASP A 190 7.63 12.00 -5.38
N LEU A 191 8.32 12.35 -6.47
CA LEU A 191 9.47 13.25 -6.47
C LEU A 191 9.05 14.58 -7.11
N ALA A 192 9.48 15.68 -6.50
CA ALA A 192 9.33 17.02 -7.08
C ALA A 192 10.64 17.79 -6.87
N ARG A 193 11.13 18.40 -7.96
CA ARG A 193 12.36 19.20 -7.99
C ARG A 193 12.02 20.69 -8.00
N ASP A 194 10.92 21.06 -8.64
CA ASP A 194 10.42 22.42 -8.69
C ASP A 194 9.52 22.71 -7.49
N ARG A 195 9.83 23.77 -6.74
CA ARG A 195 9.04 24.24 -5.60
C ARG A 195 7.63 24.70 -5.98
N SER A 196 7.42 25.04 -7.24
CA SER A 196 6.11 25.41 -7.78
C SER A 196 5.28 24.22 -8.25
N ALA A 197 5.84 23.02 -8.26
CA ALA A 197 5.10 21.81 -8.60
C ALA A 197 3.96 21.56 -7.61
N PHE A 198 2.82 21.09 -8.11
CA PHE A 198 1.62 20.89 -7.29
C PHE A 198 1.87 19.95 -6.10
N ILE A 199 2.68 18.92 -6.31
CA ILE A 199 2.96 17.90 -5.28
C ILE A 199 4.08 18.30 -4.32
N TYR A 200 4.84 19.39 -4.58
CA TYR A 200 6.12 19.65 -3.90
C TYR A 200 6.01 19.62 -2.37
N ASP A 201 5.06 20.35 -1.80
CA ASP A 201 4.85 20.47 -0.35
C ASP A 201 4.33 19.17 0.31
N ARG A 202 3.87 18.21 -0.50
CA ARG A 202 3.39 16.88 -0.08
C ARG A 202 4.49 15.82 -0.12
N THR A 203 5.57 16.07 -0.87
CA THR A 203 6.75 15.18 -0.89
C THR A 203 7.57 15.31 0.40
N ILE A 204 8.62 14.49 0.53
CA ILE A 204 9.64 14.67 1.58
C ILE A 204 10.75 15.67 1.18
N GLY A 205 10.73 16.17 -0.06
CA GLY A 205 11.69 17.15 -0.57
C GLY A 205 13.12 16.61 -0.72
N GLN A 206 13.28 15.29 -0.92
CA GLN A 206 14.58 14.63 -1.06
C GLN A 206 14.74 13.98 -2.45
N ASP A 207 15.95 13.50 -2.74
CA ASP A 207 16.22 12.73 -3.96
C ASP A 207 15.51 11.37 -3.99
N ALA A 208 15.60 10.68 -5.13
CA ALA A 208 14.93 9.41 -5.37
C ALA A 208 15.34 8.30 -4.37
N GLN A 209 16.63 8.21 -4.04
CA GLN A 209 17.13 7.15 -3.17
C GLN A 209 16.74 7.38 -1.71
N THR A 210 16.79 8.64 -1.26
CA THR A 210 16.36 9.05 0.07
C THR A 210 14.85 8.89 0.22
N THR A 211 14.09 9.28 -0.80
CA THR A 211 12.63 9.09 -0.84
C THR A 211 12.27 7.60 -0.85
N ALA A 212 13.04 6.75 -1.54
CA ALA A 212 12.83 5.30 -1.51
C ALA A 212 13.03 4.72 -0.11
N SER A 213 14.10 5.12 0.59
CA SER A 213 14.33 4.71 1.99
C SER A 213 13.23 5.21 2.94
N TYR A 214 12.73 6.42 2.72
CA TYR A 214 11.60 6.97 3.46
C TYR A 214 10.32 6.15 3.23
N VAL A 215 9.95 5.90 1.97
CA VAL A 215 8.73 5.15 1.62
C VAL A 215 8.78 3.74 2.20
N GLN A 216 9.91 3.05 2.06
CA GLN A 216 10.11 1.71 2.62
C GLN A 216 9.80 1.68 4.13
N GLN A 217 10.43 2.56 4.90
CA GLN A 217 10.30 2.57 6.35
C GLN A 217 8.89 2.99 6.82
N VAL A 218 8.24 3.93 6.12
CA VAL A 218 6.85 4.32 6.42
C VAL A 218 5.87 3.16 6.15
N VAL A 219 6.04 2.45 5.03
CA VAL A 219 5.24 1.25 4.71
C VAL A 219 5.43 0.17 5.77
N GLU A 220 6.67 -0.12 6.17
CA GLU A 220 6.96 -1.09 7.23
C GLU A 220 6.30 -0.71 8.56
N GLU A 221 6.28 0.58 8.93
CA GLU A 221 5.66 1.04 10.17
C GLU A 221 4.13 0.97 10.14
N LEU A 222 3.52 1.30 9.00
CA LEU A 222 2.08 1.13 8.77
C LEU A 222 1.68 -0.35 8.84
N LYS A 223 2.47 -1.23 8.22
CA LYS A 223 2.28 -2.68 8.26
C LYS A 223 2.33 -3.23 9.69
N LYS A 224 3.30 -2.81 10.52
CA LYS A 224 3.36 -3.16 11.95
C LYS A 224 2.11 -2.70 12.70
N SER A 225 1.58 -1.53 12.33
CA SER A 225 0.38 -0.94 12.96
C SER A 225 -0.93 -1.57 12.47
N LYS A 226 -0.88 -2.41 11.43
CA LYS A 226 -2.06 -2.96 10.72
C LYS A 226 -2.98 -1.84 10.22
N VAL A 227 -2.38 -0.83 9.60
CA VAL A 227 -3.07 0.21 8.84
C VAL A 227 -2.55 0.11 7.41
N GLY A 228 -3.46 0.01 6.44
CA GLY A 228 -3.09 -0.15 5.04
C GLY A 228 -2.30 1.05 4.53
N SER A 229 -1.33 0.79 3.67
CA SER A 229 -0.52 1.78 2.99
C SER A 229 -0.91 1.89 1.52
N THR A 230 -0.82 3.10 0.98
CA THR A 230 -1.11 3.38 -0.43
C THR A 230 -0.01 4.23 -1.01
N LEU A 231 0.81 3.65 -1.90
CA LEU A 231 1.83 4.40 -2.62
C LEU A 231 1.17 5.27 -3.68
N LYS A 232 1.52 6.56 -3.72
CA LYS A 232 0.93 7.49 -4.69
C LYS A 232 1.87 8.61 -5.13
N HIS A 233 1.73 9.15 -6.34
CA HIS A 233 0.71 8.81 -7.35
C HIS A 233 1.40 8.18 -8.56
N PHE A 234 1.27 6.87 -8.73
CA PHE A 234 1.95 6.15 -9.81
C PHE A 234 1.47 6.71 -11.16
N PRO A 235 2.35 6.88 -12.17
CA PRO A 235 3.76 6.47 -12.28
C PRO A 235 4.81 7.44 -11.71
N GLY A 236 4.39 8.41 -10.91
CA GLY A 236 5.21 9.50 -10.39
C GLY A 236 4.68 10.84 -10.89
N TYR A 237 4.21 11.68 -9.98
CA TYR A 237 3.56 12.95 -10.32
C TYR A 237 4.55 14.01 -10.83
N GLY A 238 5.81 13.98 -10.40
CA GLY A 238 6.85 14.88 -10.90
C GLY A 238 6.57 16.36 -10.65
N ASP A 239 7.16 17.21 -11.51
CA ASP A 239 6.98 18.66 -11.48
C ASP A 239 5.69 19.14 -12.16
N ASN A 240 4.69 18.27 -12.28
CA ASN A 240 3.47 18.55 -13.03
C ASN A 240 2.48 19.47 -12.28
N GLY A 241 1.56 20.05 -13.05
CA GLY A 241 0.43 20.85 -12.53
C GLY A 241 -0.70 20.00 -11.95
N ASP A 242 -1.78 20.64 -11.51
CA ASP A 242 -2.88 20.01 -10.75
C ASP A 242 -3.91 19.27 -11.65
N SER A 243 -3.99 17.94 -11.53
CA SER A 243 -4.93 17.09 -12.27
C SER A 243 -6.36 17.13 -11.74
N HIS A 244 -6.62 17.79 -10.61
CA HIS A 244 -7.97 18.02 -10.13
C HIS A 244 -8.71 19.03 -11.01
N THR A 245 -7.97 19.96 -11.63
CA THR A 245 -8.54 21.11 -12.37
C THR A 245 -8.25 21.10 -13.86
N ALA A 246 -7.31 20.27 -14.33
CA ALA A 246 -6.94 20.20 -15.74
C ALA A 246 -6.42 18.81 -16.15
N ILE A 247 -6.37 18.57 -17.46
CA ILE A 247 -5.63 17.44 -18.03
C ILE A 247 -4.15 17.77 -18.00
N ILE A 248 -3.36 16.85 -17.43
CA ILE A 248 -1.92 17.03 -17.23
C ILE A 248 -1.16 16.12 -18.19
N GLN A 249 -0.34 16.72 -19.05
CA GLN A 249 0.59 15.97 -19.91
C GLN A 249 1.99 15.97 -19.28
N ASP A 250 2.53 14.78 -19.17
CA ASP A 250 3.89 14.54 -18.71
C ASP A 250 4.72 13.99 -19.88
N ASN A 251 5.78 14.71 -20.21
CA ASN A 251 6.65 14.43 -21.36
C ASN A 251 7.94 13.68 -20.97
N ARG A 252 8.07 13.22 -19.72
CA ARG A 252 9.18 12.36 -19.29
C ARG A 252 9.07 11.00 -19.98
N SER A 253 10.22 10.44 -20.31
CA SER A 253 10.35 9.10 -20.89
C SER A 253 10.27 8.03 -19.82
N LEU A 254 9.96 6.80 -20.24
CA LEU A 254 9.95 5.66 -19.33
C LEU A 254 11.31 5.42 -18.65
N ASP A 255 12.42 5.66 -19.35
CA ASP A 255 13.76 5.52 -18.76
C ASP A 255 14.06 6.59 -17.70
N GLU A 256 13.55 7.83 -17.88
CA GLU A 256 13.64 8.87 -16.84
C GLU A 256 12.86 8.47 -15.58
N LEU A 257 11.65 7.90 -15.74
CA LEU A 257 10.85 7.42 -14.61
C LEU A 257 11.53 6.24 -13.90
N ARG A 258 12.07 5.27 -14.63
CA ARG A 258 12.79 4.11 -14.06
C ARG A 258 13.99 4.52 -13.22
N GLN A 259 14.71 5.56 -13.64
CA GLN A 259 15.91 6.04 -12.97
C GLN A 259 15.61 6.90 -11.73
N ALA A 260 14.36 7.33 -11.55
CA ALA A 260 13.97 8.22 -10.46
C ALA A 260 12.65 7.79 -9.83
N ASP A 261 11.52 8.14 -10.44
CA ASP A 261 10.17 7.98 -9.90
C ASP A 261 9.84 6.54 -9.50
N PHE A 262 10.35 5.52 -10.19
CA PHE A 262 10.06 4.12 -9.85
C PHE A 262 10.81 3.64 -8.61
N LEU A 263 11.90 4.31 -8.19
CA LEU A 263 12.69 3.83 -7.06
C LEU A 263 11.89 3.85 -5.75
N PRO A 264 11.15 4.94 -5.40
CA PRO A 264 10.29 4.91 -4.24
C PRO A 264 9.12 3.94 -4.33
N PHE A 265 8.51 3.77 -5.51
CA PHE A 265 7.45 2.77 -5.69
C PHE A 265 7.98 1.35 -5.49
N GLN A 266 9.11 0.99 -6.10
CA GLN A 266 9.71 -0.34 -5.93
C GLN A 266 10.05 -0.59 -4.46
N ALA A 267 10.65 0.37 -3.76
CA ALA A 267 10.99 0.22 -2.35
C ALA A 267 9.75 0.02 -1.45
N GLY A 268 8.65 0.73 -1.74
CA GLY A 268 7.37 0.51 -1.04
C GLY A 268 6.73 -0.84 -1.38
N ILE A 269 6.80 -1.27 -2.64
CA ILE A 269 6.31 -2.59 -3.08
C ILE A 269 7.09 -3.70 -2.36
N ASP A 270 8.41 -3.61 -2.30
CA ASP A 270 9.28 -4.59 -1.65
C ASP A 270 9.07 -4.61 -0.12
N ALA A 271 8.73 -3.46 0.48
CA ALA A 271 8.31 -3.38 1.89
C ALA A 271 6.93 -4.02 2.16
N GLY A 272 6.19 -4.37 1.11
CA GLY A 272 4.88 -4.97 1.18
C GLY A 272 3.76 -3.96 1.33
N ALA A 273 3.80 -2.86 0.57
CA ALA A 273 2.69 -1.93 0.46
C ALA A 273 1.43 -2.65 -0.02
N ASP A 274 0.29 -2.30 0.58
CA ASP A 274 -0.97 -2.98 0.29
C ASP A 274 -1.58 -2.57 -1.05
N SER A 275 -1.36 -1.30 -1.41
CA SER A 275 -1.97 -0.71 -2.60
C SER A 275 -1.13 0.37 -3.27
N VAL A 276 -1.41 0.61 -4.55
CA VAL A 276 -0.82 1.69 -5.36
C VAL A 276 -1.95 2.46 -6.04
N LEU A 277 -1.95 3.78 -5.86
CA LEU A 277 -2.90 4.69 -6.50
C LEU A 277 -2.28 5.28 -7.78
N VAL A 278 -2.99 5.12 -8.89
CA VAL A 278 -2.59 5.55 -10.24
C VAL A 278 -3.25 6.88 -10.58
N SER A 279 -2.44 7.89 -10.88
CA SER A 279 -2.89 9.25 -11.20
C SER A 279 -3.62 9.36 -12.55
N HIS A 280 -4.16 10.54 -12.83
CA HIS A 280 -4.80 10.89 -14.11
C HIS A 280 -3.89 11.67 -15.07
N ASN A 281 -2.58 11.74 -14.81
CA ASN A 281 -1.66 12.35 -15.78
C ASN A 281 -1.52 11.48 -17.04
N ILE A 282 -1.19 12.11 -18.17
CA ILE A 282 -0.92 11.44 -19.43
C ILE A 282 0.58 11.42 -19.65
N LEU A 283 1.20 10.25 -19.54
CA LEU A 283 2.59 10.04 -19.97
C LEU A 283 2.65 9.96 -21.49
N SER A 284 2.80 11.12 -22.14
CA SER A 284 2.64 11.28 -23.60
C SER A 284 3.62 10.44 -24.42
N LYS A 285 4.75 10.05 -23.84
CA LYS A 285 5.76 9.17 -24.45
C LYS A 285 5.46 7.67 -24.30
N ILE A 286 4.47 7.29 -23.48
CA ILE A 286 4.08 5.89 -23.23
C ILE A 286 2.69 5.61 -23.80
N ASP A 287 1.74 6.50 -23.53
CA ASP A 287 0.36 6.35 -23.97
C ASP A 287 -0.34 7.68 -24.26
N THR A 288 -1.50 7.60 -24.90
CA THR A 288 -2.31 8.78 -25.28
C THR A 288 -3.52 8.99 -24.36
N VAL A 289 -3.67 8.18 -23.33
CA VAL A 289 -4.78 8.23 -22.37
C VAL A 289 -4.22 8.45 -20.95
N PRO A 290 -5.04 8.96 -20.01
CA PRO A 290 -4.66 9.07 -18.61
C PRO A 290 -4.13 7.75 -18.03
N SER A 291 -3.13 7.83 -17.17
CA SER A 291 -2.47 6.68 -16.54
C SER A 291 -3.45 5.71 -15.89
N SER A 292 -4.49 6.23 -15.22
CA SER A 292 -5.55 5.45 -14.56
C SER A 292 -6.38 4.54 -15.49
N ILE A 293 -6.43 4.83 -16.79
CA ILE A 293 -7.12 4.00 -17.78
C ILE A 293 -6.16 3.41 -18.83
N SER A 294 -4.85 3.45 -18.59
CA SER A 294 -3.84 2.88 -19.49
C SER A 294 -3.45 1.46 -19.06
N PRO A 295 -3.73 0.43 -19.89
CA PRO A 295 -3.18 -0.90 -19.67
C PRO A 295 -1.65 -0.93 -19.69
N LYS A 296 -0.99 0.01 -20.38
CA LYS A 296 0.47 0.06 -20.41
C LYS A 296 1.01 0.42 -19.03
N ILE A 297 0.39 1.39 -18.35
CA ILE A 297 0.83 1.84 -17.03
C ILE A 297 0.59 0.78 -15.95
N THR A 298 -0.58 0.17 -15.89
CA THR A 298 -0.85 -0.93 -14.95
C THR A 298 0.04 -2.15 -15.21
N ASN A 299 0.38 -2.42 -16.48
CA ASN A 299 1.34 -3.48 -16.83
C ASN A 299 2.75 -3.20 -16.30
N LEU A 300 3.18 -1.93 -16.18
CA LEU A 300 4.45 -1.61 -15.54
C LEU A 300 4.41 -2.05 -14.06
N LEU A 301 3.33 -1.74 -13.33
CA LEU A 301 3.16 -2.21 -11.95
C LEU A 301 3.15 -3.75 -11.86
N ARG A 302 2.32 -4.41 -12.68
CA ARG A 302 2.11 -5.87 -12.60
C ARG A 302 3.29 -6.70 -13.11
N LYS A 303 3.89 -6.29 -14.24
CA LYS A 303 4.87 -7.08 -14.97
C LYS A 303 6.31 -6.65 -14.74
N GLU A 304 6.56 -5.36 -14.56
CA GLU A 304 7.91 -4.82 -14.37
C GLU A 304 8.26 -4.67 -12.89
N LEU A 305 7.39 -4.02 -12.11
CA LEU A 305 7.59 -3.84 -10.65
C LEU A 305 7.05 -5.01 -9.82
N HIS A 306 6.47 -6.02 -10.49
CA HIS A 306 5.93 -7.25 -9.90
C HIS A 306 4.92 -7.05 -8.76
N PHE A 307 4.26 -5.90 -8.70
CA PHE A 307 3.31 -5.56 -7.65
C PHE A 307 2.13 -6.54 -7.60
N LYS A 308 1.85 -7.09 -6.42
CA LYS A 308 0.79 -8.09 -6.19
C LYS A 308 -0.46 -7.54 -5.49
N GLY A 309 -0.32 -6.44 -4.77
CA GLY A 309 -1.42 -5.78 -4.05
C GLY A 309 -2.40 -5.06 -4.97
N VAL A 310 -3.29 -4.27 -4.37
CA VAL A 310 -4.39 -3.58 -5.06
C VAL A 310 -3.89 -2.39 -5.87
N ILE A 311 -4.15 -2.37 -7.17
CA ILE A 311 -4.00 -1.17 -7.99
C ILE A 311 -5.34 -0.44 -7.99
N MET A 312 -5.33 0.85 -7.68
CA MET A 312 -6.52 1.67 -7.73
C MET A 312 -6.31 2.95 -8.51
N THR A 313 -7.39 3.56 -8.96
CA THR A 313 -7.34 4.88 -9.55
C THR A 313 -7.26 5.96 -8.48
N ASP A 314 -6.69 7.10 -8.85
CA ASP A 314 -7.07 8.36 -8.22
C ASP A 314 -8.58 8.61 -8.45
N ASP A 315 -9.09 9.65 -7.81
CA ASP A 315 -10.52 9.91 -7.76
C ASP A 315 -11.16 10.14 -9.13
N LEU A 316 -12.05 9.23 -9.54
CA LEU A 316 -12.72 9.32 -10.85
C LEU A 316 -13.59 10.57 -11.01
N ASP A 317 -13.94 11.27 -9.93
CA ASP A 317 -14.66 12.53 -10.01
C ASP A 317 -13.75 13.71 -10.43
N MET A 318 -12.44 13.51 -10.62
CA MET A 318 -11.48 14.53 -11.05
C MET A 318 -11.58 14.86 -12.55
N ALA A 319 -11.27 16.12 -12.88
CA ALA A 319 -11.34 16.63 -14.27
C ALA A 319 -10.38 15.90 -15.23
N GLY A 320 -9.25 15.38 -14.74
CA GLY A 320 -8.22 14.73 -15.57
C GLY A 320 -8.68 13.53 -16.40
N LEU A 321 -9.87 12.97 -16.12
CA LEU A 321 -10.46 11.85 -16.86
C LEU A 321 -11.65 12.25 -17.74
N ALA A 322 -12.31 13.38 -17.46
CA ALA A 322 -13.66 13.68 -17.94
C ALA A 322 -13.78 13.81 -19.47
N ASP A 323 -12.70 14.20 -20.17
CA ASP A 323 -12.70 14.37 -21.63
C ASP A 323 -12.43 13.04 -22.39
N PHE A 324 -12.03 11.98 -21.69
CA PHE A 324 -11.65 10.70 -22.32
C PHE A 324 -12.74 9.64 -22.26
N VAL A 325 -13.53 9.65 -21.20
CA VAL A 325 -14.56 8.64 -20.95
C VAL A 325 -15.71 9.26 -20.15
N SER A 326 -16.94 8.86 -20.46
CA SER A 326 -18.08 9.26 -19.65
C SER A 326 -18.00 8.61 -18.26
N GLN A 327 -18.57 9.27 -17.24
CA GLN A 327 -18.55 8.74 -15.87
C GLN A 327 -19.17 7.35 -15.76
N GLU A 328 -20.22 7.06 -16.53
CA GLU A 328 -20.85 5.73 -16.55
C GLU A 328 -19.90 4.64 -17.09
N GLU A 329 -19.16 4.95 -18.16
CA GLU A 329 -18.25 4.00 -18.82
C GLU A 329 -16.86 3.92 -18.15
N ALA A 330 -16.50 4.92 -17.34
CA ALA A 330 -15.18 5.04 -16.73
C ALA A 330 -14.79 3.79 -15.94
N ALA A 331 -15.70 3.24 -15.13
CA ALA A 331 -15.45 2.03 -14.36
C ALA A 331 -15.05 0.84 -15.24
N PHE A 332 -15.69 0.66 -16.40
CA PHE A 332 -15.34 -0.41 -17.33
C PHE A 332 -13.93 -0.22 -17.89
N GLN A 333 -13.59 1.00 -18.34
CA GLN A 333 -12.25 1.30 -18.86
C GLN A 333 -11.16 1.09 -17.81
N VAL A 334 -11.42 1.48 -16.57
CA VAL A 334 -10.51 1.30 -15.42
C VAL A 334 -10.24 -0.18 -15.13
N ILE A 335 -11.28 -1.03 -15.11
CA ILE A 335 -11.13 -2.46 -14.85
C ILE A 335 -10.44 -3.16 -16.03
N VAL A 336 -10.81 -2.82 -17.27
CA VAL A 336 -10.14 -3.35 -18.48
C VAL A 336 -8.67 -2.93 -18.53
N ALA A 337 -8.35 -1.72 -18.05
CA ALA A 337 -6.97 -1.26 -17.92
C ALA A 337 -6.17 -2.06 -16.88
N GLY A 338 -6.79 -2.84 -16.00
CA GLY A 338 -6.06 -3.69 -15.05
C GLY A 338 -6.04 -3.18 -13.61
N ASN A 339 -6.78 -2.11 -13.29
CA ASN A 339 -6.99 -1.68 -11.91
C ASN A 339 -7.93 -2.67 -11.20
N ASP A 340 -7.81 -2.78 -9.88
CA ASP A 340 -8.65 -3.64 -9.06
C ASP A 340 -9.74 -2.88 -8.31
N LEU A 341 -9.46 -1.65 -7.92
CA LEU A 341 -10.32 -0.83 -7.06
C LEU A 341 -10.54 0.55 -7.68
N ILE A 342 -11.77 1.04 -7.61
CA ILE A 342 -12.23 2.31 -8.16
C ILE A 342 -12.52 3.25 -7.01
N LEU A 343 -11.89 4.42 -7.03
CA LEU A 343 -12.15 5.52 -6.10
C LEU A 343 -13.10 6.51 -6.76
N GLY A 344 -14.27 6.78 -6.17
CA GLY A 344 -15.19 7.80 -6.70
C GLY A 344 -16.59 7.77 -6.09
N SER A 345 -17.52 8.53 -6.69
CA SER A 345 -18.89 8.70 -6.16
C SER A 345 -20.01 8.14 -7.03
N SER A 346 -19.71 7.63 -8.23
CA SER A 346 -20.70 7.26 -9.26
C SER A 346 -21.08 5.76 -9.27
N TYR A 347 -20.87 5.04 -8.17
CA TYR A 347 -21.05 3.59 -8.08
C TYR A 347 -22.49 3.14 -8.41
N GLN A 348 -23.51 3.97 -8.14
CA GLN A 348 -24.91 3.63 -8.40
C GLN A 348 -25.22 3.43 -9.88
N THR A 349 -24.50 4.10 -10.77
CA THR A 349 -24.62 3.92 -12.24
C THR A 349 -23.57 2.96 -12.77
N GLN A 350 -22.35 3.01 -12.21
CA GLN A 350 -21.22 2.19 -12.65
C GLN A 350 -21.38 0.70 -12.33
N ILE A 351 -21.95 0.32 -11.17
CA ILE A 351 -22.17 -1.08 -10.81
C ILE A 351 -23.15 -1.77 -11.79
N PRO A 352 -24.36 -1.22 -12.05
CA PRO A 352 -25.25 -1.77 -13.07
C PRO A 352 -24.62 -1.83 -14.46
N TYR A 353 -23.81 -0.83 -14.82
CA TYR A 353 -23.11 -0.83 -16.11
C TYR A 353 -22.10 -1.99 -16.22
N LEU A 354 -21.29 -2.24 -15.18
CA LEU A 354 -20.36 -3.37 -15.15
C LEU A 354 -21.09 -4.72 -15.21
N LEU A 355 -22.18 -4.89 -14.46
CA LEU A 355 -23.01 -6.10 -14.53
C LEU A 355 -23.55 -6.34 -15.95
N LYS A 356 -23.96 -5.27 -16.65
CA LYS A 356 -24.37 -5.35 -18.05
C LYS A 356 -23.20 -5.79 -18.96
N LYS A 357 -21.99 -5.26 -18.75
CA LYS A 357 -20.79 -5.65 -19.51
C LYS A 357 -20.37 -7.10 -19.27
N ILE A 358 -20.61 -7.62 -18.07
CA ILE A 358 -20.38 -9.02 -17.75
C ILE A 358 -21.42 -9.90 -18.43
N SER A 359 -22.70 -9.55 -18.35
CA SER A 359 -23.77 -10.31 -19.01
C SER A 359 -23.68 -10.30 -20.55
N SER A 360 -23.08 -9.26 -21.15
CA SER A 360 -22.83 -9.21 -22.61
C SER A 360 -21.57 -9.97 -23.05
N GLY A 361 -20.73 -10.41 -22.10
CA GLY A 361 -19.45 -11.08 -22.38
C GLY A 361 -18.30 -10.13 -22.77
N GLU A 362 -18.49 -8.82 -22.66
CA GLU A 362 -17.44 -7.82 -22.88
C GLU A 362 -16.44 -7.75 -21.71
N LEU A 363 -16.86 -8.19 -20.52
CA LEU A 363 -16.06 -8.33 -19.31
C LEU A 363 -16.30 -9.74 -18.73
N THR A 364 -15.27 -10.42 -18.27
CA THR A 364 -15.41 -11.76 -17.69
C THR A 364 -15.53 -11.69 -16.17
N GLU A 365 -16.24 -12.64 -15.56
CA GLU A 365 -16.30 -12.75 -14.10
C GLU A 365 -14.92 -13.10 -13.52
N GLU A 366 -14.12 -13.89 -14.24
CA GLU A 366 -12.75 -14.23 -13.84
C GLU A 366 -11.87 -12.98 -13.68
N ARG A 367 -12.05 -11.97 -14.54
CA ARG A 367 -11.34 -10.70 -14.43
C ARG A 367 -11.76 -9.96 -13.15
N ILE A 368 -13.02 -10.04 -12.75
CA ILE A 368 -13.50 -9.48 -11.48
C ILE A 368 -12.93 -10.25 -10.30
N ASP A 369 -12.93 -11.57 -10.36
CA ASP A 369 -12.39 -12.45 -9.33
C ASP A 369 -10.91 -12.17 -9.06
N GLU A 370 -10.11 -11.88 -10.08
CA GLU A 370 -8.72 -11.44 -9.91
C GLU A 370 -8.60 -10.18 -9.03
N SER A 371 -9.44 -9.17 -9.27
CA SER A 371 -9.44 -7.94 -8.48
C SER A 371 -9.94 -8.19 -7.06
N VAL A 372 -11.08 -8.87 -6.93
CA VAL A 372 -11.73 -9.13 -5.64
C VAL A 372 -10.82 -9.95 -4.74
N ARG A 373 -10.09 -10.92 -5.28
CA ARG A 373 -9.07 -11.68 -4.55
C ARG A 373 -8.03 -10.77 -3.90
N ARG A 374 -7.46 -9.81 -4.64
CA ARG A 374 -6.48 -8.86 -4.09
C ARG A 374 -7.09 -7.96 -3.01
N ILE A 375 -8.33 -7.52 -3.20
CA ILE A 375 -9.06 -6.72 -2.21
C ILE A 375 -9.34 -7.52 -0.94
N LEU A 376 -9.74 -8.79 -1.08
CA LEU A 376 -9.96 -9.68 0.06
C LEU A 376 -8.64 -10.01 0.78
N THR A 377 -7.55 -10.26 0.06
CA THR A 377 -6.19 -10.39 0.64
C THR A 377 -5.84 -9.16 1.45
N TRP A 378 -6.02 -7.96 0.90
CA TRP A 378 -5.76 -6.72 1.65
C TRP A 378 -6.60 -6.65 2.94
N LYS A 379 -7.89 -6.99 2.87
CA LYS A 379 -8.76 -7.04 4.06
C LYS A 379 -8.31 -8.10 5.08
N TYR A 380 -7.79 -9.25 4.62
CA TYR A 380 -7.22 -10.28 5.49
C TYR A 380 -5.93 -9.80 6.17
N ASP A 381 -5.03 -9.17 5.44
CA ASP A 381 -3.76 -8.66 5.98
C ASP A 381 -3.96 -7.62 7.09
N LEU A 382 -5.03 -6.81 6.96
CA LEU A 382 -5.48 -5.86 7.97
C LEU A 382 -6.21 -6.51 9.15
N GLY A 383 -6.46 -7.82 9.12
CA GLY A 383 -7.18 -8.56 10.14
C GLY A 383 -8.69 -8.30 10.15
N LEU A 384 -9.26 -7.82 9.04
CA LEU A 384 -10.69 -7.54 8.92
C LEU A 384 -11.49 -8.80 8.60
N LEU A 385 -10.90 -9.71 7.82
CA LEU A 385 -11.44 -11.04 7.57
C LEU A 385 -10.93 -11.96 8.68
N GLY A 386 -11.76 -12.23 9.69
CA GLY A 386 -11.40 -13.24 10.69
C GLY A 386 -11.19 -14.61 10.02
N ALA A 387 -10.37 -15.47 10.61
CA ALA A 387 -10.53 -16.91 10.40
C ALA A 387 -11.99 -17.24 10.75
N THR A 388 -12.71 -17.81 9.79
CA THR A 388 -14.13 -18.18 9.90
C THR A 388 -14.46 -18.73 11.30
N GLN A 389 -15.41 -18.12 12.00
CA GLN A 389 -16.03 -18.71 13.19
C GLN A 389 -16.97 -19.85 12.79
#